data_AF-A0A1F5ELM5-F1
#
_entry.id   AF-A0A1F5ELM5-F1
#
_cell.length_a   1.000
_cell.length_b   1.000
_cell.length_c   1.000
_cell.angle_alpha   90.00
_cell.angle_beta   90.00
_cell.angle_gamma   90.00
#
_symmetry.space_group_name_H-M   'P 1'
#
loop_
_entity.id
_entity.type
_entity.pdbx_description
1 polymer ?
#
loop_
_entity_poly.entity_id
_entity_poly.type
_entity_poly.pdbx_seq_one_letter_code
_entity_poly.pdbx_strand_id
1 'polypeptide(L)'
;MNKIIGKINRGYFEKTIFWSLVVPTVILSIFYAYFVKQTIINIVERENFEDEIVVLNSEIGKLEFDYIALKNEVNIDYAHSIGFVNVREMKFASRAIPTKNLSLVRE
;
A
#
# COMPACT_ATOMS: atom_id res chain seq x y z
N MET A 1 -69.63 -2.69 -25.12
CA MET A 1 -68.21 -3.06 -25.35
C MET A 1 -67.23 -1.95 -24.95
N ASN A 2 -67.29 -0.75 -25.55
CA ASN A 2 -66.25 0.30 -25.38
C ASN A 2 -66.05 0.83 -23.95
N LYS A 3 -67.09 0.85 -23.11
CA LYS A 3 -67.01 1.30 -21.71
C LYS A 3 -66.22 0.33 -20.81
N ILE A 4 -66.25 -0.97 -21.13
CA ILE A 4 -65.52 -2.00 -20.37
C ILE A 4 -64.03 -1.94 -20.72
N ILE A 5 -63.70 -1.78 -22.01
CA ILE A 5 -62.32 -1.64 -22.50
C ILE A 5 -61.63 -0.41 -21.90
N GLY A 6 -62.33 0.74 -21.84
CA GLY A 6 -61.78 1.95 -21.22
C GLY A 6 -61.52 1.81 -19.71
N LYS A 7 -62.37 1.08 -18.98
CA LYS A 7 -62.19 0.83 -17.54
C LYS A 7 -61.01 -0.10 -17.27
N ILE A 8 -60.85 -1.14 -18.09
CA ILE A 8 -59.73 -2.09 -18.04
C ILE A 8 -58.41 -1.34 -18.23
N ASN A 9 -58.30 -0.50 -19.27
CA ASN A 9 -57.06 0.21 -19.59
C ASN A 9 -56.63 1.21 -18.50
N ARG A 10 -57.61 1.86 -17.84
CA ARG A 10 -57.33 2.84 -16.76
C ARG A 10 -56.69 2.18 -15.54
N GLY A 11 -57.17 1.01 -15.14
CA GLY A 11 -56.61 0.26 -14.00
C GLY A 11 -55.20 -0.28 -14.26
N TYR A 12 -54.87 -0.64 -15.49
CA TYR A 12 -53.48 -1.00 -15.86
C TYR A 12 -52.56 0.21 -15.82
N PHE A 13 -53.02 1.38 -16.28
CA PHE A 13 -52.22 2.60 -16.29
C PHE A 13 -51.83 3.06 -14.88
N GLU A 14 -52.78 3.02 -13.92
CA GLU A 14 -52.53 3.35 -12.51
C GLU A 14 -51.49 2.41 -11.87
N LYS A 15 -51.61 1.10 -12.12
CA LYS A 15 -50.65 0.10 -11.63
C LYS A 15 -49.26 0.28 -12.22
N THR A 16 -49.17 0.57 -13.51
CA THR A 16 -47.87 0.78 -14.18
C THR A 16 -47.16 2.00 -13.63
N ILE A 17 -47.86 3.12 -13.40
CA ILE A 17 -47.27 4.33 -12.81
C ILE A 17 -46.77 4.05 -11.39
N PHE A 18 -47.58 3.36 -10.58
CA PHE A 18 -47.19 3.01 -9.21
C PHE A 18 -45.92 2.14 -9.19
N TRP A 19 -45.88 1.06 -9.98
CA TRP A 19 -44.69 0.21 -10.08
C TRP A 19 -43.49 0.93 -10.69
N SER A 20 -43.71 1.83 -11.65
CA SER A 20 -42.66 2.67 -12.23
C SER A 20 -42.03 3.61 -11.20
N LEU A 21 -42.72 3.93 -10.11
CA LEU A 21 -42.16 4.76 -9.03
C LEU A 21 -41.51 3.88 -7.95
N VAL A 22 -42.14 2.77 -7.58
CA VAL A 22 -41.66 1.88 -6.51
C VAL A 22 -40.37 1.18 -6.91
N VAL A 23 -40.28 0.64 -8.13
CA VAL A 23 -39.11 -0.11 -8.60
C VAL A 23 -37.82 0.71 -8.52
N PRO A 24 -37.73 1.92 -9.11
CA PRO A 24 -36.51 2.71 -9.02
C PRO A 24 -36.21 3.15 -7.58
N THR A 25 -37.22 3.44 -6.74
CA THR A 25 -36.98 3.79 -5.33
C THR A 25 -36.34 2.64 -4.56
N VAL A 26 -36.82 1.41 -4.76
CA VAL A 26 -36.24 0.22 -4.12
C VAL A 26 -34.83 -0.03 -4.64
N ILE A 27 -34.62 0.06 -5.96
CA ILE A 27 -33.30 -0.09 -6.58
C ILE A 27 -32.32 0.95 -6.01
N LEU A 28 -32.71 2.23 -5.95
CA LEU A 28 -31.89 3.30 -5.38
C LEU A 28 -31.57 3.05 -3.90
N SER A 29 -32.52 2.52 -3.13
CA SER A 29 -32.30 2.18 -1.72
C SER A 29 -31.27 1.05 -1.55
N ILE A 30 -31.31 0.03 -2.41
CA ILE A 30 -30.34 -1.06 -2.40
C ILE A 30 -28.95 -0.54 -2.80
N PHE A 31 -28.87 0.26 -3.87
CA PHE A 31 -27.60 0.87 -4.30
C PHE A 31 -27.01 1.77 -3.22
N TYR A 32 -27.84 2.57 -2.55
CA TYR A 32 -27.41 3.41 -1.45
C TYR A 32 -26.79 2.59 -0.32
N ALA A 33 -27.48 1.54 0.15
CA ALA A 33 -26.96 0.66 1.19
C ALA A 33 -25.65 -0.03 0.76
N TYR A 34 -25.57 -0.49 -0.49
CA TYR A 34 -24.36 -1.09 -1.05
C TYR A 34 -23.18 -0.12 -1.07
N PHE A 35 -23.38 1.11 -1.58
CA PHE A 35 -22.33 2.12 -1.63
C PHE A 35 -21.88 2.54 -0.24
N VAL A 36 -22.80 2.74 0.71
CA VAL A 36 -22.45 3.05 2.10
C VAL A 36 -21.60 1.94 2.71
N LYS A 37 -21.99 0.67 2.53
CA LYS A 37 -21.20 -0.48 3.00
C LYS A 37 -19.79 -0.49 2.39
N GLN A 38 -19.69 -0.26 1.08
CA GLN A 38 -18.40 -0.22 0.38
C GLN A 38 -17.51 0.93 0.89
N THR A 39 -18.10 2.11 1.12
CA THR A 39 -17.38 3.25 1.69
C THR A 39 -16.88 2.95 3.09
N ILE A 40 -17.70 2.33 3.95
CA ILE A 40 -17.30 1.96 5.31
C ILE A 40 -16.13 0.97 5.28
N ILE A 41 -16.21 -0.10 4.47
CA ILE A 41 -15.14 -1.10 4.37
C ILE A 41 -13.85 -0.46 3.86
N ASN A 42 -13.93 0.37 2.83
CA ASN A 42 -12.76 1.05 2.26
C ASN A 42 -12.10 2.03 3.25
N ILE A 43 -12.89 2.67 4.13
CA ILE A 43 -12.35 3.54 5.19
C ILE A 43 -11.66 2.70 6.27
N VAL A 44 -12.30 1.63 6.74
CA VAL A 44 -11.75 0.76 7.80
C VAL A 44 -10.49 0.03 7.33
N GLU A 45 -10.47 -0.48 6.09
CA GLU A 45 -9.27 -1.09 5.52
C GLU A 45 -8.14 -0.07 5.43
N ARG A 46 -8.44 1.16 5.02
CA ARG A 46 -7.45 2.23 4.97
C ARG A 46 -6.91 2.60 6.36
N GLU A 47 -7.75 2.64 7.39
CA GLU A 47 -7.33 2.87 8.77
C GLU A 47 -6.36 1.79 9.25
N ASN A 48 -6.66 0.51 8.99
CA ASN A 48 -5.77 -0.60 9.32
C ASN A 48 -4.40 -0.50 8.61
N PHE A 49 -4.39 -0.08 7.34
CA PHE A 49 -3.14 0.15 6.61
C PHE A 49 -2.36 1.34 7.17
N GLU A 50 -3.04 2.42 7.57
CA GLU A 50 -2.38 3.58 8.21
C GLU A 50 -1.74 3.18 9.54
N ASP A 51 -2.41 2.36 10.35
CA ASP A 51 -1.85 1.82 11.60
C ASP A 51 -0.64 0.90 11.37
N GLU A 52 -0.71 0.00 10.38
CA GLU A 52 0.40 -0.89 10.03
C GLU A 52 1.63 -0.10 9.54
N ILE A 53 1.42 0.98 8.78
CA ILE A 53 2.50 1.90 8.37
C ILE A 53 3.13 2.58 9.58
N VAL A 54 2.35 3.01 10.57
CA VAL A 54 2.88 3.64 11.79
C VAL A 54 3.74 2.65 12.60
N VAL A 55 3.29 1.40 12.74
CA VAL A 55 4.05 0.34 13.41
C VAL A 55 5.36 0.06 12.68
N LEU A 56 5.31 -0.13 11.36
CA LEU A 56 6.49 -0.42 10.56
C LEU A 56 7.51 0.72 10.59
N ASN A 57 7.07 1.97 10.50
CA ASN A 57 7.95 3.13 10.62
C ASN A 57 8.62 3.23 12.00
N SER A 58 7.89 2.86 13.06
CA SER A 58 8.44 2.82 14.42
C SER A 58 9.51 1.74 14.56
N GLU A 59 9.30 0.57 13.93
CA GLU A 59 10.29 -0.52 13.90
C GLU A 59 11.55 -0.13 13.09
N ILE A 60 11.37 0.51 11.94
CA ILE A 60 12.48 1.06 11.14
C ILE A 60 13.27 2.09 11.97
N GLY A 61 12.58 3.03 12.62
CA GLY A 61 13.24 4.06 13.44
C GLY A 61 14.03 3.46 14.60
N LYS A 62 13.52 2.39 15.22
CA LYS A 62 14.27 1.64 16.24
C LYS A 62 15.51 0.98 15.64
N LEU A 63 15.38 0.34 14.49
CA LEU A 63 16.50 -0.32 13.82
C LEU A 63 17.58 0.69 13.38
N GLU A 64 17.18 1.86 12.89
CA GLU A 64 18.09 2.95 12.56
C GLU A 64 18.84 3.46 13.79
N PHE A 65 18.13 3.62 14.91
CA PHE A 65 18.76 4.00 16.17
C PHE A 65 19.79 2.96 16.63
N ASP A 66 19.44 1.67 16.62
CA ASP A 66 20.33 0.58 16.99
C ASP A 66 21.56 0.51 16.05
N TYR A 67 21.34 0.70 14.75
CA TYR A 67 22.42 0.76 13.77
C TYR A 67 23.37 1.94 14.01
N ILE A 68 22.83 3.13 14.29
CA ILE A 68 23.64 4.31 14.59
C ILE A 68 24.43 4.10 15.89
N ALA A 69 23.81 3.52 16.92
CA ALA A 69 24.47 3.21 18.18
C ALA A 69 25.65 2.26 17.95
N LEU A 70 25.43 1.16 17.23
CA LEU A 70 26.49 0.19 16.89
C LEU A 70 27.59 0.81 16.03
N LYS A 71 27.23 1.66 15.06
CA LYS A 71 28.20 2.37 14.22
C LYS A 71 29.08 3.31 15.06
N ASN A 72 28.49 4.02 16.03
CA ASN A 72 29.23 4.92 16.91
C ASN A 72 30.11 4.19 17.92
N GLU A 73 29.80 2.92 18.22
CA GLU A 73 30.67 2.06 19.03
C GLU A 73 31.99 1.74 18.31
N VAL A 74 31.99 1.68 16.98
CA VAL A 74 33.20 1.51 16.16
C VAL A 74 33.95 2.85 16.06
N ASN A 75 34.63 3.21 17.14
CA ASN A 75 35.46 4.42 17.22
C ASN A 75 36.94 4.08 17.51
N ILE A 76 37.81 5.10 17.43
CA ILE A 76 39.26 4.92 17.64
C ILE A 76 39.56 4.44 19.06
N ASP A 77 38.78 4.88 20.06
CA ASP A 77 38.94 4.44 21.44
C ASP A 77 38.62 2.95 21.61
N TYR A 78 37.58 2.46 20.94
CA TYR A 78 37.25 1.04 20.84
C TYR A 78 38.33 0.24 20.09
N ALA A 79 38.86 0.78 18.99
CA ALA A 79 39.98 0.15 18.28
C ALA A 79 41.22 0.01 19.19
N HIS A 80 41.54 1.04 19.98
CA HIS A 80 42.63 0.98 20.95
C HIS A 80 42.35 0.02 22.11
N SER A 81 41.11 -0.08 22.58
CA SER A 81 40.75 -0.97 23.70
C SER A 81 40.91 -2.46 23.34
N ILE A 82 40.68 -2.83 22.08
CA ILE A 82 40.89 -4.19 21.57
C ILE A 82 42.31 -4.44 21.03
N GLY A 83 43.23 -3.48 21.24
CA GLY A 83 44.67 -3.65 20.97
C GLY A 83 45.14 -3.18 19.59
N PHE A 84 44.31 -2.51 18.78
CA PHE A 84 44.78 -1.88 17.55
C PHE A 84 45.64 -0.64 17.86
N VAL A 85 46.66 -0.44 17.04
CA VAL A 85 47.62 0.67 17.15
C VAL A 85 47.61 1.51 15.88
N ASN A 86 47.87 2.82 16.02
CA ASN A 86 47.92 3.72 14.87
C ASN A 86 49.05 3.33 13.91
N VAL A 87 48.71 3.12 12.64
CA VAL A 87 49.66 2.73 11.59
C VAL A 87 50.34 3.98 11.03
N ARG A 88 51.68 4.02 11.08
CA ARG A 88 52.49 5.15 10.58
C ARG A 88 52.64 5.18 9.05
N GLU A 89 52.51 4.04 8.38
CA GLU A 89 52.58 3.92 6.92
C GLU A 89 51.39 3.07 6.42
N MET A 90 50.43 3.71 5.74
CA MET A 90 49.27 3.01 5.19
C MET A 90 49.68 2.06 4.07
N LYS A 91 49.52 0.75 4.29
CA LYS A 91 49.67 -0.27 3.24
C LYS A 91 48.30 -0.60 2.66
N PHE A 92 48.08 -0.21 1.41
CA PHE A 92 46.85 -0.51 0.69
C PHE A 92 46.93 -1.90 0.07
N ALA A 93 45.93 -2.75 0.32
CA ALA A 93 45.75 -4.00 -0.40
C ALA A 93 45.01 -3.71 -1.71
N SER A 94 45.72 -3.80 -2.84
CA SER A 94 45.09 -3.81 -4.17
C SER A 94 44.86 -5.24 -4.61
N ARG A 95 43.63 -5.56 -5.01
CA ARG A 95 43.33 -6.82 -5.70
C ARG A 95 43.59 -6.61 -7.18
N ALA A 96 44.69 -7.15 -7.70
CA ALA A 96 44.90 -7.21 -9.14
C ALA A 96 43.74 -8.01 -9.77
N ILE A 97 42.92 -7.34 -10.57
CA ILE A 97 41.93 -8.00 -11.41
C ILE A 97 42.75 -8.76 -12.47
N PRO A 98 42.66 -10.10 -12.58
CA PRO A 98 43.40 -10.84 -13.59
C PRO A 98 42.75 -10.55 -14.95
N THR A 99 43.07 -9.41 -15.56
CA THR A 99 42.73 -9.12 -16.96
C THR A 99 43.76 -9.81 -17.87
N LYS A 100 43.88 -11.13 -17.75
CA LYS A 100 44.51 -11.97 -18.76
C LYS A 100 43.36 -12.79 -19.32
N ASN A 101 42.83 -12.39 -20.48
CA ASN A 101 41.79 -13.05 -21.32
C ASN A 101 40.49 -12.27 -21.59
N LEU A 102 40.49 -10.93 -21.59
CA LEU A 102 39.42 -10.16 -22.25
C LEU A 102 39.98 -9.42 -23.48
N SER A 103 40.36 -10.18 -24.50
CA SER A 103 40.40 -9.66 -25.87
C SER A 103 39.04 -9.96 -26.51
N LEU A 104 38.14 -8.98 -26.51
CA LEU A 104 37.15 -8.91 -27.59
C LEU A 104 37.85 -8.24 -28.77
N VAL A 105 38.47 -9.08 -29.62
CA VAL A 105 38.81 -8.68 -30.99
C VAL A 105 37.47 -8.33 -31.64
N ARG A 106 37.29 -7.05 -31.94
CA ARG A 106 36.22 -6.59 -32.83
C ARG A 106 36.84 -6.57 -34.22
N GLU A 107 36.49 -7.54 -35.05
CA GLU A 107 36.58 -7.42 -36.51
C GLU A 107 35.65 -6.30 -37.00
#